data_AF-A0A534VHI7-F1
#
_entry.id   AF-A0A534VHI7-F1
#
_cell.length_a   1.000
_cell.length_b   1.000
_cell.length_c   1.000
_cell.angle_alpha   90.00
_cell.angle_beta   90.00
_cell.angle_gamma   90.00
#
_symmetry.space_group_name_H-M   'P 1'
#
loop_
_entity.id
_entity.type
_entity.pdbx_description
1 polymer ?
#
loop_
_entity_poly.entity_id
_entity_poly.type
_entity_poly.pdbx_seq_one_letter_code
_entity_poly.pdbx_strand_id
1 'polypeptide(L)'
;PISFLAEPPVTWVDANVKRKHTEAAAKAYLEFLYTDEGQAIIAKNFYRPINPAVRQRYSAEFPDIKLFPVTAIAKSWDDAYVKFFNDGGLFDSFYKPKR
;
A
#
# COMPACT_ATOMS: atom_id res chain seq x y z
N PRO A 1 -16.13 9.36 -4.59
CA PRO A 1 -15.02 9.75 -3.70
C PRO A 1 -13.71 9.75 -4.49
N ILE A 2 -12.75 10.61 -4.13
CA ILE A 2 -11.39 10.60 -4.68
C ILE A 2 -10.43 10.12 -3.58
N SER A 3 -9.42 9.35 -3.95
CA SER A 3 -8.39 8.91 -3.00
C SER A 3 -7.04 8.76 -3.71
N PHE A 4 -5.98 8.60 -2.93
CA PHE A 4 -4.65 8.28 -3.48
C PHE A 4 -4.48 6.78 -3.64
N LEU A 5 -3.85 6.38 -4.74
CA LEU A 5 -3.37 5.02 -4.94
C LEU A 5 -2.19 4.79 -3.98
N ALA A 6 -2.42 3.97 -2.96
CA ALA A 6 -1.41 3.52 -2.02
C ALA A 6 -1.17 2.03 -2.23
N GLU A 7 -0.08 1.70 -2.93
CA GLU A 7 0.35 0.33 -3.14
C GLU A 7 1.43 0.01 -2.08
N PRO A 8 1.12 -0.80 -1.05
CA PRO A 8 2.09 -1.11 -0.02
C PRO A 8 3.26 -1.91 -0.63
N PRO A 9 4.50 -1.38 -0.60
CA PRO A 9 5.65 -2.12 -1.09
C PRO A 9 5.96 -3.26 -0.11
N VAL A 10 6.09 -4.48 -0.62
CA VAL A 10 6.55 -5.64 0.14
C VAL A 10 7.86 -6.14 -0.44
N THR A 11 8.80 -6.54 0.42
CA THR A 11 10.10 -7.05 -0.01
C THR A 11 10.70 -7.97 1.06
N TRP A 12 11.53 -8.91 0.63
CA TRP A 12 12.47 -9.61 1.52
C TRP A 12 13.86 -8.98 1.34
N VAL A 13 14.73 -9.15 2.35
CA VAL A 13 16.10 -8.60 2.31
C VAL A 13 17.09 -9.75 2.21
N ASP A 14 17.78 -9.86 1.07
CA ASP A 14 18.70 -10.97 0.76
C ASP A 14 19.70 -11.27 1.87
N ALA A 15 20.36 -10.24 2.41
CA ALA A 15 21.33 -10.40 3.49
C ALA A 15 20.72 -11.03 4.75
N ASN A 16 19.46 -10.68 5.08
CA ASN A 16 18.76 -11.18 6.25
C ASN A 16 18.28 -12.62 6.04
N VAL A 17 17.67 -12.92 4.90
CA VAL A 17 17.12 -14.25 4.63
C VAL A 17 18.21 -15.30 4.43
N LYS A 18 19.35 -14.91 3.83
CA LYS A 18 20.54 -15.77 3.72
C LYS A 18 21.14 -16.06 5.10
N ARG A 19 21.36 -15.02 5.91
CA ARG A 19 21.91 -15.17 7.28
C ARG A 19 21.05 -16.03 8.19
N LYS A 20 19.72 -15.98 8.03
CA LYS A 20 18.75 -16.74 8.85
C LYS A 20 18.31 -18.05 8.22
N HIS A 21 18.76 -18.37 6.99
CA HIS A 21 18.32 -19.54 6.23
C HIS A 21 16.80 -19.61 6.04
N THR A 22 16.14 -18.46 5.84
CA THR A 22 14.67 -18.34 5.70
C THR A 22 14.22 -17.93 4.30
N GLU A 23 15.10 -17.98 3.31
CA GLU A 23 14.83 -17.47 1.96
C GLU A 23 13.60 -18.14 1.31
N ALA A 24 13.55 -19.47 1.32
CA ALA A 24 12.43 -20.22 0.73
C ALA A 24 11.09 -19.84 1.37
N ALA A 25 11.03 -19.76 2.70
CA ALA A 25 9.81 -19.41 3.42
C ALA A 25 9.39 -17.95 3.19
N ALA A 26 10.34 -17.00 3.23
CA ALA A 26 10.06 -15.59 3.02
C ALA A 26 9.56 -15.31 1.60
N LYS A 27 10.19 -15.93 0.60
CA LYS A 27 9.79 -15.80 -0.80
C LYS A 27 8.42 -16.41 -1.03
N ALA A 28 8.18 -17.64 -0.56
CA ALA A 28 6.88 -18.30 -0.69
C ALA A 28 5.76 -17.50 0.00
N TYR A 29 6.02 -16.90 1.17
CA TYR A 29 5.05 -16.07 1.86
C TYR A 29 4.67 -14.82 1.05
N LEU A 30 5.65 -14.07 0.53
CA LEU A 30 5.34 -12.89 -0.28
C LEU A 30 4.67 -13.27 -1.61
N GLU A 31 5.14 -14.31 -2.29
CA GLU A 31 4.51 -14.79 -3.53
C GLU A 31 3.06 -15.25 -3.31
N PHE A 32 2.77 -15.88 -2.17
CA PHE A 32 1.41 -16.31 -1.82
C PHE A 32 0.42 -15.14 -1.75
N LEU A 33 0.86 -13.96 -1.29
CA LEU A 33 0.01 -12.76 -1.25
C LEU A 33 -0.55 -12.38 -2.63
N TYR A 34 0.11 -12.79 -3.72
CA TYR A 34 -0.27 -12.47 -5.10
C TYR A 34 -1.03 -13.59 -5.81
N THR A 35 -1.24 -14.73 -5.16
CA THR A 35 -2.08 -15.82 -5.68
C THR A 35 -3.57 -15.45 -5.61
N ASP A 36 -4.40 -16.14 -6.38
CA ASP A 36 -5.87 -16.01 -6.30
C ASP A 36 -6.39 -16.22 -4.86
N GLU A 37 -5.81 -17.18 -4.13
CA GLU A 37 -6.16 -17.48 -2.73
C GLU A 37 -5.78 -16.34 -1.79
N GLY A 38 -4.53 -15.88 -1.85
CA GLY A 38 -4.06 -14.74 -1.03
C GLY A 38 -4.88 -13.49 -1.29
N GLN A 39 -5.22 -13.22 -2.55
CA GLN A 39 -6.05 -12.08 -2.95
C GLN A 39 -7.51 -12.22 -2.48
N ALA A 40 -8.07 -13.43 -2.43
CA ALA A 40 -9.40 -13.67 -1.86
C ALA A 40 -9.41 -13.42 -0.35
N ILE A 41 -8.33 -13.81 0.37
CA ILE A 41 -8.16 -13.50 1.80
C ILE A 41 -8.08 -11.99 2.01
N ILE A 42 -7.30 -11.27 1.20
CA ILE A 42 -7.19 -9.80 1.21
C ILE A 42 -8.58 -9.16 1.05
N ALA A 43 -9.34 -9.59 0.04
CA ALA A 43 -10.70 -9.10 -0.21
C ALA A 43 -11.66 -9.38 0.96
N LYS A 44 -11.66 -10.60 1.51
CA LYS A 44 -12.48 -11.00 2.66
C LYS A 44 -12.20 -10.17 3.91
N ASN A 45 -10.99 -9.62 4.04
CA ASN A 45 -10.59 -8.74 5.13
C ASN A 45 -10.72 -7.24 4.75
N PHE A 46 -11.52 -6.92 3.74
CA PHE A 46 -11.85 -5.55 3.31
C PHE A 46 -10.69 -4.73 2.72
N TYR A 47 -9.61 -5.40 2.31
CA TYR A 47 -8.55 -4.78 1.50
C TYR A 47 -8.87 -4.94 0.02
N ARG A 48 -8.57 -3.92 -0.80
CA ARG A 48 -8.84 -3.98 -2.24
C ARG A 48 -7.82 -4.89 -2.93
N PRO A 49 -8.22 -6.03 -3.52
CA PRO A 49 -7.31 -6.93 -4.21
C PRO A 49 -6.78 -6.29 -5.51
N ILE A 50 -5.54 -6.62 -5.85
CA ILE A 50 -4.90 -6.19 -7.09
C ILE A 50 -5.19 -7.14 -8.25
N ASN A 51 -5.45 -8.41 -7.97
CA ASN A 51 -5.81 -9.39 -8.98
C ASN A 51 -7.17 -9.04 -9.62
N PRO A 52 -7.24 -8.82 -10.95
CA PRO A 52 -8.48 -8.37 -11.60
C PRO A 52 -9.65 -9.36 -11.47
N ALA A 53 -9.37 -10.67 -11.53
CA ALA A 53 -10.41 -11.69 -11.42
C ALA A 53 -11.02 -11.72 -10.02
N VAL A 54 -10.18 -11.63 -8.97
CA VAL A 54 -10.65 -11.54 -7.59
C VAL A 54 -11.38 -10.22 -7.36
N ARG A 55 -10.83 -9.10 -7.82
CA ARG A 55 -11.49 -7.78 -7.69
C ARG A 55 -12.89 -7.78 -8.29
N GLN A 56 -13.09 -8.40 -9.45
CA GLN A 56 -14.40 -8.49 -10.10
C GLN A 56 -15.39 -9.30 -9.25
N ARG A 57 -14.96 -10.42 -8.66
CA ARG A 57 -15.79 -11.27 -7.79
C ARG A 57 -16.29 -10.52 -6.55
N TYR A 58 -15.47 -9.62 -5.99
CA TYR A 58 -15.77 -8.84 -4.78
C TYR A 58 -16.24 -7.39 -5.09
N SER A 59 -16.58 -7.09 -6.35
CA SER A 59 -16.94 -5.72 -6.77
C SER A 59 -18.14 -5.12 -6.04
N ALA A 60 -19.07 -5.96 -5.57
CA ALA A 60 -20.23 -5.52 -4.79
C ALA A 60 -19.86 -5.00 -3.38
N GLU A 61 -18.72 -5.44 -2.82
CA GLU A 61 -18.25 -5.04 -1.49
C GLU A 61 -17.44 -3.74 -1.52
N PHE A 62 -16.91 -3.39 -2.70
CA PHE A 62 -16.01 -2.26 -2.86
C PHE A 62 -16.61 -1.22 -3.81
N PRO A 63 -17.14 -0.10 -3.29
CA PRO A 63 -17.57 1.01 -4.13
C PRO A 63 -16.44 1.45 -5.07
N ASP A 64 -16.82 1.91 -6.26
CA ASP A 64 -15.85 2.47 -7.19
C ASP A 64 -15.27 3.79 -6.64
N ILE A 65 -13.95 3.93 -6.77
CA ILE A 65 -13.21 5.10 -6.27
C ILE A 65 -12.21 5.50 -7.35
N LYS A 66 -12.20 6.79 -7.68
CA LYS A 66 -11.17 7.36 -8.53
C LYS A 66 -9.88 7.51 -7.72
N LEU A 67 -8.88 6.71 -8.06
CA LEU A 67 -7.56 6.73 -7.45
C LEU A 67 -6.58 7.56 -8.27
N PHE A 68 -5.72 8.32 -7.59
CA PHE A 68 -4.66 9.11 -8.22
C PHE A 68 -3.29 8.75 -7.63
N PRO A 69 -2.22 8.75 -8.43
CA PRO A 69 -0.88 8.55 -7.88
C PRO A 69 -0.45 9.78 -7.07
N VAL A 70 0.45 9.58 -6.11
CA VAL A 70 1.10 10.69 -5.37
C VAL A 70 1.79 11.69 -6.31
N THR A 71 2.21 11.21 -7.49
CA THR A 71 2.86 12.02 -8.52
C THR A 71 1.97 13.10 -9.13
N ALA A 72 0.66 13.08 -8.86
CA ALA A 72 -0.24 14.16 -9.23
C ALA A 72 0.00 15.46 -8.43
N ILE A 73 0.68 15.39 -7.27
CA ILE A 73 0.89 16.54 -6.36
C ILE A 73 2.34 16.72 -5.88
N ALA A 74 3.21 15.74 -6.11
CA ALA A 74 4.61 15.68 -5.68
C ALA A 74 5.46 14.87 -6.67
N LYS A 75 6.79 14.86 -6.53
CA LYS A 75 7.67 14.05 -7.41
C LYS A 75 7.74 12.58 -6.99
N SER A 76 7.62 12.30 -5.69
CA SER A 76 7.68 10.99 -5.07
C SER A 76 6.97 11.02 -3.72
N TRP A 77 6.86 9.86 -3.05
CA TRP A 77 6.39 9.82 -1.66
C TRP A 77 7.32 10.59 -0.71
N ASP A 78 8.63 10.55 -0.91
CA ASP A 78 9.59 11.30 -0.09
C ASP A 78 9.43 12.81 -0.27
N ASP A 79 9.29 13.28 -1.52
CA ASP A 79 9.03 14.69 -1.83
C ASP A 79 7.68 15.16 -1.24
N ALA A 80 6.65 14.31 -1.32
CA ALA A 80 5.36 14.58 -0.69
C ALA A 80 5.50 14.70 0.83
N TYR A 81 6.23 13.79 1.48
CA TYR A 81 6.46 13.82 2.91
C TYR A 81 7.17 15.11 3.34
N VAL A 82 8.26 15.49 2.66
CA VAL A 82 9.00 16.72 2.94
C VAL A 82 8.14 17.97 2.76
N LYS A 83 7.36 18.03 1.68
CA LYS A 83 6.53 19.19 1.35
C LYS A 83 5.34 19.37 2.31
N PHE A 84 4.70 18.27 2.69
CA PHE A 84 3.42 18.32 3.38
C PHE A 84 3.52 18.02 4.88
N PHE A 85 4.41 17.12 5.32
CA PHE A 85 4.36 16.53 6.66
C PHE A 85 5.65 16.64 7.50
N ASN A 86 6.77 17.05 6.91
CA ASN A 86 7.99 17.32 7.67
C ASN A 86 7.82 18.56 8.55
N ASP A 87 8.67 18.70 9.57
CA ASP A 87 8.66 19.88 10.46
C ASP A 87 8.77 21.18 9.65
N GLY A 88 7.86 22.11 9.88
CA GLY A 88 7.74 23.36 9.12
C GLY A 88 7.13 23.19 7.72
N GLY A 89 6.65 21.99 7.41
CA GLY A 89 5.90 21.67 6.18
C GLY A 89 4.49 22.25 6.20
N LEU A 90 3.75 22.01 5.11
CA LEU A 90 2.44 22.64 4.93
C LEU A 90 1.44 22.28 6.05
N PHE A 91 1.47 21.05 6.58
CA PHE A 91 0.56 20.63 7.64
C PHE A 91 0.69 21.51 8.90
N ASP A 92 1.91 21.87 9.30
CA ASP A 92 2.18 22.69 10.48
C ASP A 92 1.66 24.13 10.32
N SER A 93 1.47 24.62 9.09
CA SER A 93 0.98 25.97 8.85
C SER A 93 -0.48 26.16 9.26
N PHE A 94 -1.25 25.07 9.35
CA PHE A 94 -2.68 25.11 9.69
C PHE A 94 -3.06 24.17 10.84
N TYR A 95 -2.25 23.15 11.14
CA TYR A 95 -2.50 22.26 12.26
C TYR A 95 -2.08 22.91 13.58
N LYS A 96 -3.06 23.09 14.48
CA LYS A 96 -2.82 23.48 15.87
C LYS A 96 -3.31 22.34 16.76
N PRO A 97 -2.43 21.61 17.47
CA PRO A 97 -2.88 20.57 18.40
C PRO A 97 -3.83 21.19 19.42
N LYS A 98 -4.99 20.55 19.67
CA LYS A 98 -5.83 20.94 20.80
C LYS A 98 -5.04 20.62 22.07
N ARG A 99 -4.72 21.67 22.85
CA ARG A 99 -4.21 21.52 24.21
C ARG A 99 -5.26 20.94 25.13
#